data_AF-A0AAE4DYG6-F1
#
_entry.id   AF-A0AAE4DYG6-F1
#
_cell.length_a   1.000
_cell.length_b   1.000
_cell.length_c   1.000
_cell.angle_alpha   90.00
_cell.angle_beta   90.00
_cell.angle_gamma   90.00
#
_symmetry.space_group_name_H-M   'P 1'
#
loop_
_entity.id
_entity.type
_entity.pdbx_description
1 polymer ?
#
loop_
_entity_poly.entity_id
_entity_poly.type
_entity_poly.pdbx_seq_one_letter_code
_entity_poly.pdbx_strand_id
1 'polypeptide(L)'
;MGWLGNLGNALISCVSKPIEVLCDWASEPLKERAYERHESSQNSDHQRNMDTLTAQSRAEHEFKTQELELEHKLRTEEKVLEIDLEVRRVREIEMAVAEIQEWKKEKEFERMERTTAAIALYLEQLTKLNVETINAIGHMQLELKERAQQLVYEKTIQYKELQDKAIEEAMTDLLRIEDKFGNNERAKDILIKAVDTKMGNIITTSTRFLEELNRDIVNLNESIDRLTNQGQKFIENHLERFHISNVSSPLILKGEHEEKIVLQHKDIN
;
A
#
# COMPACT_ATOMS: atom_id res chain seq x y z
N MET A 1 93.83 -108.21 -35.78
CA MET A 1 93.00 -109.13 -36.60
C MET A 1 91.79 -108.32 -37.05
N GLY A 2 91.51 -108.02 -38.31
CA GLY A 2 92.13 -108.39 -39.59
C GLY A 2 91.78 -107.36 -40.65
N TRP A 3 92.77 -107.02 -41.47
CA TRP A 3 92.78 -106.03 -42.55
C TRP A 3 92.21 -106.58 -43.88
N LEU A 4 90.96 -107.06 -43.90
CA LEU A 4 90.34 -107.57 -45.15
C LEU A 4 88.86 -107.21 -45.36
N GLY A 5 88.28 -106.26 -44.61
CA GLY A 5 86.89 -105.79 -44.81
C GLY A 5 86.75 -104.45 -45.54
N ASN A 6 87.85 -103.69 -45.70
CA ASN A 6 87.83 -102.31 -46.20
C ASN A 6 87.69 -102.16 -47.73
N LEU A 7 87.45 -103.24 -48.46
CA LEU A 7 87.21 -103.22 -49.91
C LEU A 7 85.72 -103.41 -50.29
N GLY A 8 84.84 -103.78 -49.35
CA GLY A 8 83.40 -103.96 -49.61
C GLY A 8 82.55 -102.69 -49.39
N ASN A 9 82.81 -101.92 -48.33
CA ASN A 9 82.00 -100.74 -47.98
C ASN A 9 82.24 -99.51 -48.86
N ALA A 10 83.37 -99.44 -49.56
CA ALA A 10 83.66 -98.38 -50.53
C ALA A 10 82.85 -98.54 -51.83
N LEU A 11 82.47 -99.78 -52.19
CA LEU A 11 81.66 -100.05 -53.38
C LEU A 11 80.15 -99.85 -53.11
N ILE A 12 79.67 -100.18 -51.91
CA ILE A 12 78.26 -99.98 -51.54
C ILE A 12 77.93 -98.49 -51.37
N SER A 13 78.84 -97.69 -50.79
CA SER A 13 78.66 -96.24 -50.63
C SER A 13 78.81 -95.42 -51.93
N CYS A 14 79.37 -96.01 -52.99
CA CYS A 14 79.44 -95.39 -54.32
C CYS A 14 78.19 -95.70 -55.17
N VAL A 15 77.47 -96.79 -54.85
CA VAL A 15 76.22 -97.18 -55.52
C VAL A 15 74.97 -96.67 -54.77
N SER A 16 75.02 -96.49 -53.44
CA SER A 16 73.85 -96.05 -52.67
C SER A 16 73.57 -94.54 -52.73
N LYS A 17 74.58 -93.70 -52.94
CA LYS A 17 74.43 -92.24 -53.07
C LYS A 17 73.55 -91.79 -54.25
N PRO A 18 73.67 -92.34 -55.47
CA PRO A 18 72.74 -91.98 -56.53
C PRO A 18 71.31 -92.46 -56.25
N ILE A 19 71.13 -93.52 -55.45
CA ILE A 19 69.80 -94.01 -55.04
C ILE A 19 69.17 -93.08 -54.00
N GLU A 20 69.93 -92.58 -53.02
CA GLU A 20 69.46 -91.58 -52.06
C GLU A 20 69.14 -90.24 -52.72
N VAL A 21 69.96 -89.78 -53.69
CA VAL A 21 69.68 -88.57 -54.48
C VAL A 21 68.45 -88.73 -55.36
N LEU A 22 68.19 -89.93 -55.89
CA LEU A 22 66.95 -90.22 -56.64
C LEU A 22 65.72 -90.33 -55.72
N CYS A 23 65.85 -90.87 -54.51
CA CYS A 23 64.78 -90.90 -53.52
C CYS A 23 64.48 -89.50 -52.95
N ASP A 24 65.50 -88.67 -52.76
CA ASP A 24 65.31 -87.27 -52.39
C ASP A 24 64.69 -86.48 -53.55
N TRP A 25 65.15 -86.65 -54.79
CA TRP A 25 64.54 -86.03 -55.98
C TRP A 25 63.09 -86.49 -56.23
N ALA A 26 62.76 -87.76 -55.94
CA ALA A 26 61.39 -88.27 -56.06
C ALA A 26 60.48 -87.84 -54.89
N SER A 27 61.05 -87.50 -53.73
CA SER A 27 60.28 -87.11 -52.53
C SER A 27 60.19 -85.60 -52.31
N GLU A 28 61.09 -84.81 -52.91
CA GLU A 28 61.08 -83.35 -52.91
C GLU A 28 59.77 -82.74 -53.45
N PRO A 29 59.21 -83.18 -54.61
CA PRO A 29 57.90 -82.67 -55.05
C PRO A 29 56.74 -83.08 -54.13
N LEU A 30 56.91 -84.15 -53.33
CA LEU A 30 55.91 -84.56 -52.34
C LEU A 30 56.02 -83.76 -51.03
N LYS A 31 57.23 -83.37 -50.63
CA LYS A 31 57.50 -82.51 -49.48
C LYS A 31 57.09 -81.06 -49.76
N GLU A 32 57.40 -80.53 -50.95
CA GLU A 32 56.96 -79.21 -51.40
C GLU A 32 55.43 -79.13 -51.41
N ARG A 33 54.76 -80.13 -51.98
CA ARG A 33 53.28 -80.21 -51.99
C ARG A 33 52.65 -80.44 -50.60
N ALA A 34 53.40 -80.97 -49.63
CA ALA A 34 52.96 -81.08 -48.24
C ALA A 34 53.17 -79.75 -47.49
N TYR A 35 54.27 -79.06 -47.75
CA TYR A 35 54.60 -77.75 -47.20
C TYR A 35 53.63 -76.68 -47.73
N GLU A 36 53.37 -76.64 -49.04
CA GLU A 36 52.37 -75.75 -49.65
C GLU A 36 50.97 -75.99 -49.10
N ARG A 37 50.58 -77.25 -48.87
CA ARG A 37 49.30 -77.57 -48.22
C ARG A 37 49.26 -77.10 -46.77
N HIS A 38 50.38 -77.21 -46.05
CA HIS A 38 50.47 -76.74 -44.67
C HIS A 38 50.44 -75.21 -44.59
N GLU A 39 51.22 -74.50 -45.40
CA GLU A 39 51.19 -73.04 -45.50
C GLU A 39 49.84 -72.54 -45.98
N SER A 40 49.23 -73.18 -46.98
CA SER A 40 47.88 -72.83 -47.43
C SER A 40 46.83 -73.03 -46.34
N SER A 41 46.94 -74.11 -45.54
CA SER A 41 46.05 -74.32 -44.40
C SER A 41 46.23 -73.26 -43.31
N GLN A 42 47.49 -72.94 -42.95
CA GLN A 42 47.78 -71.89 -41.97
C GLN A 42 47.33 -70.52 -42.46
N ASN A 43 47.53 -70.20 -43.74
CA ASN A 43 47.14 -68.93 -44.32
C ASN A 43 45.61 -68.82 -44.41
N SER A 44 44.92 -69.90 -44.75
CA SER A 44 43.45 -69.97 -44.71
C SER A 44 42.91 -69.78 -43.29
N ASP A 45 43.52 -70.42 -42.29
CA ASP A 45 43.11 -70.27 -40.90
C ASP A 45 43.42 -68.88 -40.34
N HIS A 46 44.57 -68.29 -40.73
CA HIS A 46 44.92 -66.91 -40.41
C HIS A 46 43.94 -65.92 -41.06
N GLN A 47 43.59 -66.13 -42.33
CA GLN A 47 42.61 -65.31 -43.05
C GLN A 47 41.23 -65.39 -42.39
N ARG A 48 40.76 -66.60 -42.04
CA ARG A 48 39.50 -66.77 -41.30
C ARG A 48 39.52 -66.07 -39.95
N ASN A 49 40.64 -66.16 -39.22
CA ASN A 49 40.79 -65.48 -37.94
C ASN A 49 40.76 -63.96 -38.12
N MET A 50 41.47 -63.42 -39.11
CA MET A 50 41.42 -62.00 -39.47
C MET A 50 40.02 -61.55 -39.90
N ASP A 51 39.32 -62.36 -40.69
CA ASP A 51 37.94 -62.09 -41.10
C ASP A 51 36.99 -62.11 -39.89
N THR A 52 37.17 -63.03 -38.94
CA THR A 52 36.38 -63.06 -37.70
C THR A 52 36.68 -61.86 -36.79
N LEU A 53 37.95 -61.47 -36.64
CA LEU A 53 38.34 -60.33 -35.82
C LEU A 53 37.88 -59.00 -36.44
N THR A 54 37.96 -58.87 -37.77
CA THR A 54 37.45 -57.69 -38.47
C THR A 54 35.93 -57.62 -38.42
N ALA A 55 35.22 -58.75 -38.53
CA ALA A 55 33.77 -58.81 -38.33
C ALA A 55 33.36 -58.44 -36.90
N GLN A 56 34.06 -58.96 -35.88
CA GLN A 56 33.83 -58.61 -34.47
C GLN A 56 34.12 -57.13 -34.20
N SER A 57 35.24 -56.61 -34.71
CA SER A 57 35.59 -55.19 -34.56
C SER A 57 34.58 -54.25 -35.24
N ARG A 58 34.05 -54.63 -36.41
CA ARG A 58 32.96 -53.88 -37.07
C ARG A 58 31.68 -53.90 -36.25
N ALA A 59 31.26 -55.08 -35.78
CA ALA A 59 30.07 -55.20 -34.94
C ALA A 59 30.21 -54.38 -33.65
N GLU A 60 31.36 -54.45 -32.97
CA GLU A 60 31.63 -53.64 -31.78
C GLU A 60 31.62 -52.14 -32.06
N HIS A 61 32.16 -51.70 -33.19
CA HIS A 61 32.12 -50.30 -33.58
C HIS A 61 30.69 -49.84 -33.85
N GLU A 62 29.91 -50.64 -34.57
CA GLU A 62 28.48 -50.38 -34.83
C GLU A 62 27.70 -50.26 -33.51
N PHE A 63 27.89 -51.20 -32.58
CA PHE A 63 27.27 -51.14 -31.26
C PHE A 63 27.68 -49.89 -30.47
N LYS A 64 28.97 -49.54 -30.46
CA LYS A 64 29.46 -48.32 -29.79
C LYS A 64 28.90 -47.06 -30.42
N THR A 65 28.78 -46.99 -31.75
CA THR A 65 28.17 -45.83 -32.42
C THR A 65 26.70 -45.69 -32.08
N GLN A 66 25.95 -46.80 -32.05
CA GLN A 66 24.54 -46.80 -31.66
C GLN A 66 24.36 -46.40 -30.19
N GLU A 67 25.22 -46.89 -29.30
CA GLU A 67 25.22 -46.52 -27.88
C GLU A 67 25.47 -45.02 -27.70
N LEU A 68 26.49 -44.46 -28.36
CA LEU A 68 26.77 -43.02 -28.32
C LEU A 68 25.64 -42.18 -28.90
N GLU A 69 24.99 -42.62 -29.98
CA GLU A 69 23.83 -41.94 -30.55
C GLU A 69 22.62 -41.96 -29.60
N LEU A 70 22.37 -43.09 -28.93
CA LEU A 70 21.32 -43.22 -27.94
C LEU A 70 21.61 -42.35 -26.71
N GLU A 71 22.85 -42.36 -26.20
CA GLU A 71 23.26 -41.48 -25.12
C GLU A 71 23.08 -40.00 -25.50
N HIS A 72 23.46 -39.62 -26.71
CA HIS A 72 23.27 -38.25 -27.18
C HIS A 72 21.78 -37.87 -27.22
N LYS A 73 20.92 -38.76 -27.76
CA LYS A 73 19.47 -38.54 -27.80
C LYS A 73 18.89 -38.39 -26.39
N LEU A 74 19.23 -39.30 -25.48
CA LEU A 74 18.80 -39.24 -24.09
C LEU A 74 19.24 -37.93 -23.43
N ARG A 75 20.50 -37.53 -23.60
CA ARG A 75 20.99 -36.25 -23.06
C ARG A 75 20.28 -35.03 -23.65
N THR A 76 19.90 -35.07 -24.93
CA THR A 76 19.12 -33.97 -25.53
C THR A 76 17.69 -33.93 -25.00
N GLU A 77 17.05 -35.09 -24.83
CA GLU A 77 15.69 -35.18 -24.27
C GLU A 77 15.66 -34.75 -22.80
N GLU A 78 16.66 -35.17 -22.00
CA GLU A 78 16.82 -34.73 -20.61
C GLU A 78 16.93 -33.20 -20.51
N LYS A 79 17.75 -32.57 -21.36
CA LYS A 79 17.89 -31.10 -21.38
C LYS A 79 16.60 -30.40 -21.80
N VAL A 80 15.89 -30.94 -22.79
CA VAL A 80 14.59 -30.37 -23.22
C VAL A 80 13.57 -30.48 -22.08
N LEU A 81 13.49 -31.64 -21.42
CA LEU A 81 12.61 -31.83 -20.27
C LEU A 81 12.98 -30.92 -19.10
N GLU A 82 14.26 -30.72 -18.83
CA GLU A 82 14.74 -29.80 -17.79
C GLU A 82 14.32 -28.36 -18.09
N ILE A 83 14.51 -27.90 -19.33
CA ILE A 83 14.06 -26.57 -19.77
C ILE A 83 12.53 -26.45 -19.65
N ASP A 84 11.77 -27.46 -20.07
CA ASP A 84 10.31 -27.45 -19.99
C ASP A 84 9.81 -27.38 -18.54
N LEU A 85 10.45 -28.10 -17.63
CA LEU A 85 10.12 -28.05 -16.20
C LEU A 85 10.42 -26.65 -15.63
N GLU A 86 11.53 -26.04 -16.01
CA GLU A 86 11.88 -24.70 -15.56
C GLU A 86 10.93 -23.64 -16.13
N VAL A 87 10.56 -23.75 -17.41
CA VAL A 87 9.57 -22.86 -18.04
C VAL A 87 8.21 -22.98 -17.34
N ARG A 88 7.78 -24.20 -16.97
CA ARG A 88 6.53 -24.38 -16.20
C ARG A 88 6.61 -23.73 -14.82
N ARG A 89 7.71 -23.94 -14.09
CA ARG A 89 7.93 -23.32 -12.77
C ARG A 89 7.90 -21.81 -12.85
N VAL A 90 8.60 -21.22 -13.82
CA VAL A 90 8.62 -19.76 -14.01
C VAL A 90 7.22 -19.24 -14.31
N ARG A 91 6.46 -19.91 -15.20
CA ARG A 91 5.06 -19.52 -15.49
C ARG A 91 4.16 -19.60 -14.26
N GLU A 92 4.29 -20.65 -13.45
CA GLU A 92 3.54 -20.80 -12.20
C GLU A 92 3.89 -19.69 -11.21
N ILE A 93 5.17 -19.34 -11.09
CA ILE A 93 5.63 -18.22 -10.26
C ILE A 93 5.07 -16.88 -10.79
N GLU A 94 5.12 -16.64 -12.09
CA GLU A 94 4.57 -15.43 -12.71
C GLU A 94 3.07 -15.29 -12.46
N MET A 95 2.30 -16.39 -12.60
CA MET A 95 0.88 -16.41 -12.28
C MET A 95 0.62 -16.14 -10.80
N ALA A 96 1.37 -16.80 -9.90
CA ALA A 96 1.23 -16.57 -8.46
C ALA A 96 1.59 -15.13 -8.07
N VAL A 97 2.61 -14.53 -8.70
CA VAL A 97 2.98 -13.13 -8.48
C VAL A 97 1.88 -12.19 -8.97
N ALA A 98 1.27 -12.46 -10.13
CA ALA A 98 0.14 -11.67 -10.64
C ALA A 98 -1.06 -11.74 -9.68
N GLU A 99 -1.40 -12.94 -9.21
CA GLU A 99 -2.48 -13.15 -8.23
C GLU A 99 -2.18 -12.40 -6.91
N ILE A 100 -0.96 -12.49 -6.38
CA ILE A 100 -0.54 -11.75 -5.17
C ILE A 100 -0.67 -10.24 -5.38
N GLN A 101 -0.34 -9.72 -6.56
CA GLN A 101 -0.50 -8.30 -6.88
C GLN A 101 -1.97 -7.89 -6.93
N GLU A 102 -2.85 -8.71 -7.49
CA GLU A 102 -4.30 -8.46 -7.47
C GLU A 102 -4.84 -8.46 -6.04
N TRP A 103 -4.44 -9.43 -5.22
CA TRP A 103 -4.84 -9.51 -3.81
C TRP A 103 -4.35 -8.30 -3.01
N LYS A 104 -3.15 -7.80 -3.31
CA LYS A 104 -2.62 -6.58 -2.68
C LYS A 104 -3.46 -5.36 -3.06
N LYS A 105 -3.79 -5.20 -4.34
CA LYS A 105 -4.64 -4.09 -4.82
C LYS A 105 -6.03 -4.14 -4.18
N GLU A 106 -6.64 -5.33 -4.12
CA GLU A 106 -7.96 -5.51 -3.48
C GLU A 106 -7.93 -5.15 -1.99
N LYS A 107 -6.90 -5.61 -1.26
CA LYS A 107 -6.69 -5.25 0.16
C LYS A 107 -6.48 -3.75 0.36
N GLU A 108 -5.74 -3.10 -0.53
CA GLU A 108 -5.53 -1.65 -0.49
C GLU A 108 -6.83 -0.90 -0.79
N PHE A 109 -7.61 -1.37 -1.76
CA PHE A 109 -8.92 -0.81 -2.10
C PHE A 109 -9.92 -0.96 -0.96
N GLU A 110 -10.01 -2.14 -0.33
CA GLU A 110 -10.89 -2.40 0.81
C GLU A 110 -10.53 -1.49 2.00
N ARG A 111 -9.23 -1.29 2.28
CA ARG A 111 -8.78 -0.34 3.30
C ARG A 111 -9.18 1.08 2.93
N MET A 112 -8.98 1.45 1.68
CA MET A 112 -9.34 2.77 1.17
C MET A 112 -10.84 3.00 1.34
N GLU A 113 -11.70 2.08 0.88
CA GLU A 113 -13.15 2.18 0.99
C GLU A 113 -13.61 2.34 2.44
N ARG A 114 -13.07 1.55 3.37
CA ARG A 114 -13.36 1.68 4.80
C ARG A 114 -12.93 3.05 5.35
N THR A 115 -11.75 3.54 4.96
CA THR A 115 -11.29 4.87 5.38
C THR A 115 -12.16 5.97 4.79
N THR A 116 -12.54 5.87 3.52
CA THR A 116 -13.41 6.85 2.85
C THR A 116 -14.80 6.86 3.47
N ALA A 117 -15.38 5.71 3.78
CA ALA A 117 -16.66 5.61 4.47
C ALA A 117 -16.60 6.20 5.88
N ALA A 118 -15.53 5.94 6.64
CA ALA A 118 -15.32 6.53 7.95
C ALA A 118 -15.17 8.06 7.87
N ILE A 119 -14.42 8.57 6.88
CA ILE A 119 -14.28 10.01 6.62
C ILE A 119 -15.64 10.62 6.26
N ALA A 120 -16.42 9.98 5.40
CA ALA A 120 -17.74 10.46 5.00
C ALA A 120 -18.72 10.57 6.20
N LEU A 121 -18.76 9.53 7.04
CA LEU A 121 -19.58 9.55 8.27
C LEU A 121 -19.11 10.64 9.23
N TYR A 122 -17.80 10.80 9.39
CA TYR A 122 -17.25 11.87 10.22
C TYR A 122 -17.64 13.26 9.68
N LEU A 123 -17.63 13.46 8.36
CA LEU A 123 -18.07 14.71 7.72
C LEU A 123 -19.55 14.99 7.97
N GLU A 124 -20.40 13.98 7.84
CA GLU A 124 -21.84 14.12 8.11
C GLU A 124 -22.09 14.50 9.58
N GLN A 125 -21.43 13.81 10.52
CA GLN A 125 -21.58 14.11 11.95
C GLN A 125 -21.07 15.50 12.30
N LEU A 126 -19.95 15.92 11.72
CA LEU A 126 -19.35 17.21 11.99
C LEU A 126 -20.15 18.36 11.39
N THR A 127 -20.67 18.21 10.17
CA THR A 127 -21.54 19.23 9.56
C THR A 127 -22.84 19.38 10.35
N LYS A 128 -23.43 18.26 10.82
CA LYS A 128 -24.59 18.29 11.71
C LYS A 128 -24.28 19.02 13.01
N LEU A 129 -23.16 18.69 13.67
CA LEU A 129 -22.73 19.35 14.91
C LEU A 129 -22.49 20.85 14.70
N ASN A 130 -21.91 21.24 13.57
CA ASN A 130 -21.68 22.64 13.23
C ASN A 130 -23.00 23.40 13.08
N VAL A 131 -23.99 22.84 12.36
CA VAL A 131 -25.31 23.46 12.22
C VAL A 131 -26.01 23.58 13.57
N GLU A 132 -25.98 22.53 14.39
CA GLU A 132 -26.53 22.55 15.74
C GLU A 132 -25.85 23.62 16.62
N THR A 133 -24.52 23.74 16.52
CA THR A 133 -23.74 24.74 17.27
C THR A 133 -24.05 26.16 16.82
N ILE A 134 -24.15 26.42 15.50
CA ILE A 134 -24.54 27.73 14.97
C ILE A 134 -25.93 28.11 15.46
N ASN A 135 -26.89 27.19 15.35
CA ASN A 135 -28.25 27.43 15.80
C ASN A 135 -28.30 27.72 17.31
N ALA A 136 -27.55 26.95 18.12
CA ALA A 136 -27.44 27.18 19.55
C ALA A 136 -26.82 28.55 19.88
N ILE A 137 -25.75 28.95 19.18
CA ILE A 137 -25.12 30.28 19.35
C ILE A 137 -26.10 31.38 18.94
N GLY A 138 -26.82 31.23 17.84
CA GLY A 138 -27.81 32.19 17.37
C GLY A 138 -28.98 32.35 18.35
N HIS A 139 -29.51 31.25 18.87
CA HIS A 139 -30.55 31.28 19.90
C HIS A 139 -30.05 31.95 21.18
N MET A 140 -28.85 31.61 21.63
CA MET A 140 -28.25 32.22 22.82
C MET A 140 -28.02 33.73 22.62
N GLN A 141 -27.56 34.16 21.44
CA GLN A 141 -27.38 35.58 21.12
C GLN A 141 -28.72 36.33 21.20
N LEU A 142 -29.79 35.75 20.65
CA LEU A 142 -31.11 36.36 20.68
C LEU A 142 -31.66 36.43 22.11
N GLU A 143 -31.58 35.32 22.86
CA GLU A 143 -32.03 35.23 24.25
C GLU A 143 -31.28 36.18 25.17
N LEU A 144 -29.95 36.32 25.00
CA LEU A 144 -29.15 37.26 25.77
C LEU A 144 -29.51 38.72 25.45
N LYS A 145 -29.76 39.05 24.17
CA LYS A 145 -30.20 40.39 23.77
C LYS A 145 -31.58 40.72 24.35
N GLU A 146 -32.51 39.77 24.29
CA GLU A 146 -33.85 39.92 24.88
C GLU A 146 -33.77 40.13 26.40
N ARG A 147 -33.01 39.28 27.12
CA ARG A 147 -32.81 39.40 28.57
C ARG A 147 -32.15 40.73 28.96
N ALA A 148 -31.17 41.20 28.18
CA ALA A 148 -30.54 42.48 28.43
C ALA A 148 -31.53 43.64 28.29
N GLN A 149 -32.35 43.64 27.23
CA GLN A 149 -33.40 44.65 27.03
C GLN A 149 -34.46 44.63 28.13
N GLN A 150 -34.91 43.44 28.52
CA GLN A 150 -35.85 43.26 29.61
C GLN A 150 -35.26 43.77 30.94
N LEU A 151 -33.97 43.51 31.20
CA LEU A 151 -33.28 44.01 32.38
C LEU A 151 -33.22 45.54 32.41
N VAL A 152 -32.94 46.22 31.28
CA VAL A 152 -33.01 47.69 31.19
C VAL A 152 -34.39 48.16 31.61
N TYR A 153 -35.41 47.60 30.97
CA TYR A 153 -36.79 48.02 31.16
C TYR A 153 -37.24 47.85 32.61
N GLU A 154 -37.04 46.66 33.19
CA GLU A 154 -37.37 46.36 34.58
C GLU A 154 -36.62 47.28 35.54
N LYS A 155 -35.33 47.52 35.31
CA LYS A 155 -34.54 48.42 36.16
C LYS A 155 -35.00 49.86 36.02
N THR A 156 -35.27 50.36 34.82
CA THR A 156 -35.80 51.71 34.61
C THR A 156 -37.13 51.92 35.36
N ILE A 157 -38.02 50.93 35.37
CA ILE A 157 -39.26 50.98 36.16
C ILE A 157 -38.94 51.04 37.65
N GLN A 158 -38.11 50.11 38.16
CA GLN A 158 -37.73 50.08 39.58
C GLN A 158 -37.10 51.41 40.03
N TYR A 159 -36.30 52.06 39.18
CA TYR A 159 -35.72 53.38 39.47
C TYR A 159 -36.76 54.48 39.52
N LYS A 160 -37.71 54.48 38.59
CA LYS A 160 -38.81 55.44 38.62
C LYS A 160 -39.63 55.30 39.89
N GLU A 161 -39.97 54.06 40.27
CA GLU A 161 -40.68 53.79 41.53
C GLU A 161 -39.89 54.24 42.76
N LEU A 162 -38.56 54.04 42.76
CA LEU A 162 -37.70 54.49 43.85
C LEU A 162 -37.63 56.02 43.94
N GLN A 163 -37.60 56.72 42.81
CA GLN A 163 -37.67 58.18 42.75
C GLN A 163 -39.04 58.68 43.22
N ASP A 164 -40.14 58.07 42.78
CA ASP A 164 -41.49 58.43 43.19
C ASP A 164 -41.67 58.28 44.72
N LYS A 165 -41.17 57.17 45.30
CA LYS A 165 -41.14 56.96 46.75
C LYS A 165 -40.27 57.99 47.48
N ALA A 166 -39.09 58.30 46.94
CA ALA A 166 -38.21 59.30 47.54
C ALA A 166 -38.84 60.70 47.53
N ILE A 167 -39.59 61.05 46.48
CA ILE A 167 -40.34 62.30 46.36
C ILE A 167 -41.49 62.32 47.38
N GLU A 168 -42.22 61.22 47.54
CA GLU A 168 -43.31 61.11 48.53
C GLU A 168 -42.78 61.22 49.98
N GLU A 169 -41.66 60.55 50.28
CA GLU A 169 -40.95 60.69 51.56
C GLU A 169 -40.49 62.13 51.79
N ALA A 170 -39.87 62.75 50.78
CA ALA A 170 -39.41 64.14 50.87
C ALA A 170 -40.58 65.10 51.11
N MET A 171 -41.71 64.89 50.44
CA MET A 171 -42.91 65.71 50.65
C MET A 171 -43.46 65.55 52.07
N THR A 172 -43.47 64.33 52.60
CA THR A 172 -43.88 64.05 53.98
C THR A 172 -42.92 64.68 54.99
N ASP A 173 -41.61 64.62 54.74
CA ASP A 173 -40.59 65.25 55.57
C ASP A 173 -40.73 66.78 55.57
N LEU A 174 -40.98 67.40 54.41
CA LEU A 174 -41.21 68.84 54.29
C LEU A 174 -42.46 69.29 55.08
N LEU A 175 -43.58 68.57 54.96
CA LEU A 175 -44.80 68.83 55.74
C LEU A 175 -44.54 68.72 57.24
N ARG A 176 -43.77 67.72 57.67
CA ARG A 176 -43.40 67.52 59.08
C ARG A 176 -42.46 68.62 59.61
N ILE A 177 -41.55 69.12 58.78
CA ILE A 177 -40.68 70.25 59.12
C ILE A 177 -41.53 71.52 59.33
N GLU A 178 -42.50 71.76 58.46
CA GLU A 178 -43.42 72.88 58.56
C GLU A 178 -44.26 72.83 59.84
N ASP A 179 -44.82 71.67 60.17
CA ASP A 179 -45.63 71.45 61.39
C ASP A 179 -44.82 71.60 62.69
N LYS A 180 -43.60 71.03 62.76
CA LYS A 180 -42.81 70.99 64.01
C LYS A 180 -41.90 72.20 64.23
N PHE A 181 -41.44 72.84 63.15
CA PHE A 181 -40.45 73.92 63.21
C PHE A 181 -40.94 75.23 62.58
N GLY A 182 -42.25 75.39 62.34
CA GLY A 182 -42.84 76.59 61.75
C GLY A 182 -42.51 77.90 62.47
N ASN A 183 -42.19 77.85 63.77
CA ASN A 183 -41.82 79.03 64.56
C ASN A 183 -40.30 79.36 64.53
N ASN A 184 -39.47 78.52 63.91
CA ASN A 184 -38.02 78.69 63.83
C ASN A 184 -37.55 78.62 62.38
N GLU A 185 -37.56 79.78 61.71
CA GLU A 185 -37.17 79.97 60.31
C GLU A 185 -35.79 79.38 59.99
N ARG A 186 -34.84 79.49 60.93
CA ARG A 186 -33.46 79.02 60.73
C ARG A 186 -33.36 77.50 60.74
N ALA A 187 -34.10 76.83 61.62
CA ALA A 187 -34.16 75.38 61.66
C ALA A 187 -34.89 74.82 60.42
N LYS A 188 -35.97 75.50 60.01
CA LYS A 188 -36.72 75.17 58.79
C LYS A 188 -35.83 75.21 57.55
N ASP A 189 -35.09 76.30 57.31
CA ASP A 189 -34.21 76.43 56.14
C ASP A 189 -33.10 75.37 56.08
N ILE A 190 -32.49 75.04 57.24
CA ILE A 190 -31.46 74.00 57.31
C ILE A 190 -32.03 72.61 56.97
N LEU A 191 -33.21 72.28 57.50
CA LEU A 191 -33.85 70.97 57.27
C LEU A 191 -34.38 70.83 55.84
N ILE A 192 -34.95 71.89 55.27
CA ILE A 192 -35.38 71.90 53.85
C ILE A 192 -34.17 71.65 52.93
N LYS A 193 -33.05 72.35 53.17
CA LYS A 193 -31.81 72.12 52.40
C LYS A 193 -31.28 70.69 52.54
N ALA A 194 -31.42 70.08 53.71
CA ALA A 194 -31.03 68.69 53.93
C ALA A 194 -31.90 67.72 53.12
N VAL A 195 -33.22 67.94 53.07
CA VAL A 195 -34.15 67.15 52.24
C VAL A 195 -33.85 67.32 50.76
N ASP A 196 -33.64 68.55 50.29
CA ASP A 196 -33.25 68.85 48.91
C ASP A 196 -31.94 68.15 48.53
N THR A 197 -30.95 68.19 49.41
CA THR A 197 -29.65 67.52 49.18
C THR A 197 -29.83 66.00 49.11
N LYS A 198 -30.65 65.41 49.98
CA LYS A 198 -30.97 63.97 49.96
C LYS A 198 -31.64 63.57 48.64
N MET A 199 -32.65 64.33 48.20
CA MET A 199 -33.36 64.07 46.94
C MET A 199 -32.44 64.24 45.73
N GLY A 200 -31.62 65.30 45.71
CA GLY A 200 -30.59 65.50 44.68
C GLY A 200 -29.61 64.34 44.60
N ASN A 201 -29.15 63.81 45.73
CA ASN A 201 -28.27 62.64 45.76
C ASN A 201 -28.97 61.39 45.19
N ILE A 202 -30.22 61.12 45.57
CA ILE A 202 -30.99 59.96 45.07
C ILE A 202 -31.17 60.02 43.55
N ILE A 203 -31.53 61.20 43.02
CA ILE A 203 -31.66 61.41 41.57
C ILE A 203 -30.31 61.20 40.88
N THR A 204 -29.25 61.83 41.38
CA THR A 204 -27.92 61.76 40.77
C THR A 204 -27.36 60.33 40.76
N THR A 205 -27.52 59.59 41.87
CA THR A 205 -27.12 58.19 41.96
C THR A 205 -27.94 57.31 41.01
N SER A 206 -29.25 57.54 40.90
CA SER A 206 -30.12 56.78 39.99
C SER A 206 -29.74 57.02 38.52
N THR A 207 -29.48 58.26 38.14
CA THR A 207 -29.05 58.62 36.78
C THR A 207 -27.71 57.97 36.44
N ARG A 208 -26.73 58.05 37.35
CA ARG A 208 -25.42 57.42 37.17
C ARG A 208 -25.52 55.92 36.99
N PHE A 209 -26.37 55.25 37.78
CA PHE A 209 -26.58 53.82 37.64
C PHE A 209 -27.18 53.45 36.28
N LEU A 210 -28.15 54.22 35.77
CA LEU A 210 -28.71 53.97 34.43
C LEU A 210 -27.67 54.14 33.32
N GLU A 211 -26.77 55.12 33.45
CA GLU A 211 -25.65 55.29 32.52
C GLU A 211 -24.67 54.11 32.58
N GLU A 212 -24.32 53.64 33.79
CA GLU A 212 -23.47 52.47 34.00
C GLU A 212 -24.13 51.20 33.44
N LEU A 213 -25.42 50.99 33.67
CA LEU A 213 -26.18 49.84 33.15
C LEU A 213 -26.25 49.85 31.61
N ASN A 214 -26.46 51.01 31.00
CA ASN A 214 -26.45 51.13 29.54
C ASN A 214 -25.05 50.78 28.98
N ARG A 215 -23.99 51.29 29.62
CA ARG A 215 -22.61 50.97 29.25
C ARG A 215 -22.31 49.47 29.36
N ASP A 216 -22.76 48.82 30.43
CA ASP A 216 -22.57 47.38 30.62
C ASP A 216 -23.30 46.56 29.56
N ILE A 217 -24.47 47.00 29.11
CA ILE A 217 -25.21 46.35 28.02
C ILE A 217 -24.54 46.53 26.67
N VAL A 218 -23.96 47.71 26.41
CA VAL A 218 -23.14 47.90 25.21
C VAL A 218 -21.95 46.93 25.24
N ASN A 219 -21.24 46.82 26.36
CA ASN A 219 -20.13 45.88 26.52
C ASN A 219 -20.58 44.41 26.36
N LEU A 220 -21.76 44.07 26.88
CA LEU A 220 -22.34 42.73 26.73
C LEU A 220 -22.65 42.42 25.27
N ASN A 221 -23.25 43.35 24.54
CA ASN A 221 -23.53 43.21 23.10
C ASN A 221 -22.23 43.03 22.31
N GLU A 222 -21.20 43.85 22.58
CA GLU A 222 -19.89 43.68 21.94
C GLU A 222 -19.28 42.31 22.23
N SER A 223 -19.41 41.82 23.46
CA SER A 223 -18.89 40.50 23.86
C SER A 223 -19.63 39.37 23.15
N ILE A 224 -20.95 39.47 23.01
CA ILE A 224 -21.78 38.52 22.27
C ILE A 224 -21.41 38.52 20.78
N ASP A 225 -21.21 39.69 20.18
CA ASP A 225 -20.82 39.80 18.78
C ASP A 225 -19.41 39.23 18.55
N ARG A 226 -18.47 39.43 19.49
CA ARG A 226 -17.15 38.78 19.46
C ARG A 226 -17.25 37.27 19.54
N LEU A 227 -18.04 36.73 20.46
CA LEU A 227 -18.25 35.29 20.60
C LEU A 227 -18.82 34.69 19.31
N THR A 228 -19.80 35.37 18.72
CA THR A 228 -20.44 34.96 17.46
C THR A 228 -19.44 34.95 16.30
N ASN A 229 -18.66 36.03 16.15
CA ASN A 229 -17.62 36.13 15.14
C ASN A 229 -16.50 35.09 15.32
N GLN A 230 -16.12 34.80 16.57
CA GLN A 230 -15.15 33.75 16.88
C GLN A 230 -15.70 32.36 16.57
N GLY A 231 -16.97 32.10 16.90
CA GLY A 231 -17.67 30.87 16.52
C GLY A 231 -17.72 30.68 15.01
N GLN A 232 -18.09 31.73 14.28
CA GLN A 232 -18.09 31.71 12.81
C GLN A 232 -16.69 31.46 12.25
N LYS A 233 -15.67 32.17 12.71
CA LYS A 233 -14.28 31.95 12.28
C LYS A 233 -13.76 30.57 12.63
N PHE A 234 -14.17 30.00 13.76
CA PHE A 234 -13.82 28.64 14.12
C PHE A 234 -14.40 27.65 13.09
N ILE A 235 -15.66 27.85 12.70
CA ILE A 235 -16.32 27.04 11.67
C ILE A 235 -15.65 27.24 10.30
N GLU A 236 -15.40 28.48 9.87
CA GLU A 236 -14.74 28.80 8.60
C GLU A 236 -13.34 28.19 8.51
N ASN A 237 -12.48 28.43 9.51
CA ASN A 237 -11.13 27.85 9.55
C ASN A 237 -11.17 26.32 9.56
N HIS A 238 -12.17 25.74 10.22
CA HIS A 238 -12.30 24.30 10.26
C HIS A 238 -12.71 23.76 8.88
N LEU A 239 -13.68 24.38 8.21
CA LEU A 239 -14.09 24.08 6.83
C LEU A 239 -12.93 24.24 5.83
N GLU A 240 -12.14 25.30 5.93
CA GLU A 240 -10.98 25.54 5.06
C GLU A 240 -9.89 24.46 5.20
N ARG A 241 -9.60 24.02 6.43
CA ARG A 241 -8.65 22.91 6.67
C ARG A 241 -9.09 21.61 5.99
N PHE A 242 -10.40 21.40 5.80
CA PHE A 242 -10.92 20.24 5.06
C PHE A 242 -10.74 20.35 3.55
N HIS A 243 -10.85 21.55 2.96
CA HIS A 243 -10.58 21.72 1.54
C HIS A 243 -9.12 21.41 1.19
N ILE A 244 -8.18 21.74 2.09
CA ILE A 244 -6.75 21.48 1.90
C ILE A 244 -6.43 19.98 2.03
N SER A 245 -7.08 19.24 2.94
CA SER A 245 -6.85 17.80 3.08
C SER A 245 -7.38 16.98 1.89
N ASN A 246 -8.44 17.45 1.22
CA ASN A 246 -8.91 16.84 -0.03
C ASN A 246 -7.98 17.10 -1.22
N VAL A 247 -7.32 18.26 -1.30
CA VAL A 247 -6.43 18.61 -2.43
C VAL A 247 -5.00 18.04 -2.25
N SER A 248 -4.57 17.80 -1.01
CA SER A 248 -3.25 17.23 -0.71
C SER A 248 -3.13 15.72 -0.97
N SER A 249 -4.20 15.08 -1.46
CA SER A 249 -4.12 13.77 -2.12
C SER A 249 -4.31 13.94 -3.64
N PRO A 250 -3.29 14.33 -4.41
CA PRO A 250 -3.34 14.18 -5.85
C PRO A 250 -3.19 12.68 -6.16
N LEU A 251 -4.28 11.93 -6.04
CA LEU A 251 -4.41 10.65 -6.73
C LEU A 251 -4.58 10.99 -8.22
N ILE A 252 -3.44 11.04 -8.92
CA ILE A 252 -3.37 11.04 -10.37
C ILE A 252 -3.98 9.71 -10.84
N LEU A 253 -5.30 9.70 -11.00
CA LEU A 253 -5.99 8.75 -11.86
C LEU A 253 -6.04 9.37 -13.26
N LYS A 254 -4.88 9.39 -13.95
CA LYS A 254 -4.87 9.37 -15.41
C LYS A 254 -5.08 7.90 -15.82
N GLY A 255 -6.32 7.46 -15.72
CA GLY A 255 -6.79 6.21 -16.32
C GLY A 255 -7.42 6.56 -17.67
N GLU A 256 -6.77 6.12 -18.74
CA GLU A 256 -7.32 6.06 -20.10
C GLU A 256 -8.64 5.28 -20.08
N HIS A 257 -9.77 5.98 -20.02
CA HIS A 257 -11.09 5.40 -20.32
C HIS A 257 -12.09 6.50 -20.73
N GLU A 258 -11.67 7.39 -21.63
CA GLU A 258 -12.60 8.11 -22.49
C GLU A 258 -12.60 7.43 -23.85
N GLU A 259 -13.43 6.40 -23.99
CA GLU A 259 -14.16 6.18 -25.24
C GLU A 259 -15.24 5.11 -25.02
N LYS A 260 -16.46 5.46 -25.44
CA LYS A 260 -17.70 4.67 -25.45
C LYS A 260 -18.55 4.69 -24.18
N ILE A 261 -19.18 5.83 -23.93
CA ILE A 261 -20.61 5.82 -23.56
C ILE A 261 -21.39 6.62 -24.60
N VAL A 262 -22.00 5.83 -25.48
CA VAL A 262 -23.10 6.09 -26.41
C VAL A 262 -24.06 7.20 -25.94
N LEU A 263 -24.14 8.30 -26.70
CA LEU A 263 -25.34 9.12 -26.77
C LEU A 263 -26.16 8.66 -27.99
N GLN A 264 -27.19 7.85 -27.74
CA GLN A 264 -28.34 7.77 -28.64
C GLN A 264 -29.10 9.10 -28.50
N HIS A 265 -28.91 10.02 -29.44
CA HIS A 265 -29.87 11.08 -29.67
C HIS A 265 -30.79 10.68 -30.82
N LYS A 266 -32.05 10.53 -30.46
CA LYS A 266 -33.18 10.26 -31.33
C LYS A 266 -33.57 11.63 -31.90
N ASP A 267 -33.22 11.88 -33.16
CA ASP A 267 -33.63 13.09 -33.85
C ASP A 267 -35.16 13.08 -34.03
N ILE A 268 -35.80 14.12 -33.50
CA ILE A 268 -37.17 14.52 -33.81
C ILE A 268 -37.06 15.61 -34.87
N ASN A 269 -37.54 15.30 -36.07
CA ASN A 269 -38.21 16.23 -36.98
C ASN A 269 -39.11 15.44 -37.92
#